data_AF-A0A534AIJ9-F1
#
_entry.id   AF-A0A534AIJ9-F1
#
_cell.length_a   1.000
_cell.length_b   1.000
_cell.length_c   1.000
_cell.angle_alpha   90.00
_cell.angle_beta   90.00
_cell.angle_gamma   90.00
#
_symmetry.space_group_name_H-M   'P 1'
#
loop_
_entity.id
_entity.type
_entity.pdbx_description
1 polymer ?
#
loop_
_entity_poly.entity_id
_entity_poly.type
_entity_poly.pdbx_seq_one_letter_code
_entity_poly.pdbx_strand_id
1 'polypeptide(L)'
;MRTAAMAGLLGPVVLTLSVACRSEPNPTAPKLQAMSFANSEWSAPVNLGPTINTEFNEQGPTLSNDELSLYFGSDRSGGIGGFDIWVAKRACTGCPWEAPTNLGPVVNSAFDETGPGLSIDGHLLFFRSTRPGGQGLGD
;
A
#
# COMPACT_ATOMS: atom_id res chain seq x y z
N MET A 1 40.00 50.15 37.94
CA MET A 1 40.97 49.56 38.89
C MET A 1 40.23 48.69 39.89
N ARG A 2 40.22 47.37 39.71
CA ARG A 2 39.95 46.40 40.79
C ARG A 2 40.70 45.10 40.48
N THR A 3 41.86 44.96 41.10
CA THR A 3 42.56 43.71 41.34
C THR A 3 41.91 42.97 42.50
N ALA A 4 41.63 41.68 42.36
CA ALA A 4 41.69 40.70 43.45
C ALA A 4 41.75 39.29 42.85
N ALA A 5 42.85 38.59 43.14
CA ALA A 5 43.08 37.20 42.79
C ALA A 5 42.26 36.28 43.72
N MET A 6 41.79 35.15 43.19
CA MET A 6 41.44 33.99 44.00
C MET A 6 42.16 32.76 43.46
N ALA A 7 43.07 32.26 44.29
CA ALA A 7 43.67 30.94 44.16
C ALA A 7 42.62 29.89 44.57
N GLY A 8 42.38 28.89 43.72
CA GLY A 8 41.53 27.73 44.01
C GLY A 8 42.24 26.46 43.57
N LEU A 9 42.40 25.53 44.53
CA LEU A 9 43.16 24.29 44.41
C LEU A 9 42.64 23.36 43.30
N LEU A 10 43.58 22.75 42.56
CA LEU A 10 43.34 21.64 41.65
C LEU A 10 43.04 20.35 42.45
N GLY A 11 41.76 20.00 42.55
CA GLY A 11 41.34 18.63 42.92
C GLY A 11 41.08 17.80 41.66
N PRO A 12 41.37 16.49 41.65
CA PRO A 12 41.16 15.67 40.46
C PRO A 12 39.67 15.57 40.14
N VAL A 13 39.29 15.96 38.93
CA VAL A 13 37.95 15.73 38.38
C VAL A 13 37.81 14.23 38.18
N VAL A 14 37.11 13.56 39.08
CA VAL A 14 36.69 12.18 38.89
C VAL A 14 35.59 12.20 37.84
N LEU A 15 35.96 11.89 36.60
CA LEU A 15 35.02 11.75 35.49
C LEU A 15 34.28 10.42 35.66
N THR A 16 33.17 10.42 36.40
CA THR A 16 32.27 9.27 36.47
C THR A 16 31.57 9.11 35.12
N LEU A 17 31.91 8.04 34.40
CA LEU A 17 31.21 7.66 33.18
C LEU A 17 29.86 7.08 33.56
N SER A 18 28.84 7.94 33.70
CA SER A 18 27.46 7.50 33.85
C SER A 18 27.01 6.92 32.51
N VAL A 19 27.06 5.59 32.35
CA VAL A 19 26.29 4.92 31.29
C VAL A 19 24.82 5.10 31.65
N ALA A 20 24.21 6.16 31.11
CA ALA A 20 22.77 6.27 31.10
C ALA A 20 22.26 5.28 30.04
N CYS A 21 21.80 4.11 30.48
CA CYS A 21 20.87 3.33 29.67
C CYS A 21 19.61 4.18 29.48
N ARG A 22 19.56 4.98 28.43
CA ARG A 22 18.27 5.46 27.93
C ARG A 22 17.63 4.24 27.30
N SER A 23 16.56 3.75 27.90
CA SER A 23 15.59 2.96 27.15
C SER A 23 15.11 3.87 26.03
N GLU A 24 15.59 3.62 24.81
CA GLU A 24 14.94 4.13 23.60
C GLU A 24 13.44 3.84 23.77
N PRO A 25 12.54 4.86 23.71
CA PRO A 25 11.13 4.56 23.67
C PRO A 25 10.94 3.69 22.42
N ASN A 26 10.57 2.43 22.66
CA ASN A 26 10.28 1.42 21.66
C ASN A 26 9.61 2.12 20.46
N PRO A 27 10.22 2.13 19.25
CA PRO A 27 9.55 2.70 18.11
C PRO A 27 8.27 1.89 17.99
N THR A 28 7.14 2.53 18.30
CA THR A 28 5.82 1.92 18.21
C THR A 28 5.79 1.26 16.84
N ALA A 29 5.91 -0.07 16.81
CA ALA A 29 5.73 -0.83 15.59
C ALA A 29 4.45 -0.26 14.99
N PRO A 30 4.45 0.15 13.71
CA PRO A 30 3.25 0.73 13.12
C PRO A 30 2.14 -0.25 13.42
N LYS A 31 1.20 0.17 14.28
CA LYS A 31 0.02 -0.64 14.54
C LYS A 31 -0.59 -0.80 13.16
N LEU A 32 -0.82 -2.04 12.75
CA LEU A 32 -1.71 -2.31 11.63
C LEU A 32 -3.01 -1.57 11.95
N GLN A 33 -3.14 -0.36 11.43
CA GLN A 33 -4.38 0.37 11.38
C GLN A 33 -5.15 -0.32 10.27
N ALA A 34 -5.74 -1.47 10.60
CA ALA A 34 -7.00 -1.80 9.96
C ALA A 34 -7.85 -0.55 10.15
N MET A 35 -8.35 0.03 9.05
CA MET A 35 -9.40 1.03 9.15
C MET A 35 -10.52 0.37 9.92
N SER A 36 -10.57 0.63 11.23
CA SER A 36 -11.58 0.05 12.08
C SER A 36 -12.85 0.79 11.71
N PHE A 37 -13.62 0.16 10.85
CA PHE A 37 -15.06 0.30 10.77
C PHE A 37 -15.70 -0.05 12.13
N ALA A 38 -15.24 0.53 13.24
CA ALA A 38 -15.68 0.18 14.58
C ALA A 38 -17.22 0.32 14.75
N ASN A 39 -17.87 1.00 13.79
CA ASN A 39 -19.31 1.19 13.71
C ASN A 39 -19.92 0.84 12.33
N SER A 40 -19.18 0.26 11.36
CA SER A 40 -19.80 -0.22 10.11
C SER A 40 -19.97 -1.71 10.19
N GLU A 41 -21.19 -2.13 10.46
CA GLU A 41 -21.62 -3.52 10.25
C GLU A 41 -21.26 -3.94 8.82
N TRP A 42 -20.80 -5.19 8.67
CA TRP A 42 -20.66 -5.79 7.34
C TRP A 42 -22.03 -5.78 6.66
N SER A 43 -22.10 -5.29 5.41
CA SER A 43 -23.32 -5.36 4.60
C SER A 43 -23.33 -6.61 3.73
N ALA A 44 -24.49 -6.92 3.15
CA ALA A 44 -24.53 -7.85 2.03
C ALA A 44 -23.62 -7.33 0.89
N PRO A 45 -22.92 -8.21 0.15
CA PRO A 45 -22.13 -7.80 -1.00
C PRO A 45 -23.03 -7.18 -2.08
N VAL A 46 -22.55 -6.10 -2.69
CA VAL A 46 -23.26 -5.42 -3.78
C VAL A 46 -22.59 -5.81 -5.10
N ASN A 47 -23.38 -6.35 -6.04
CA ASN A 47 -22.92 -6.59 -7.39
C ASN A 47 -22.71 -5.24 -8.10
N LEU A 48 -21.53 -5.03 -8.69
CA LEU A 48 -21.13 -3.77 -9.34
C LEU A 48 -21.65 -3.63 -10.78
N GLY A 49 -22.50 -4.54 -11.21
CA GLY A 49 -23.10 -4.60 -12.54
C GLY A 49 -22.22 -5.36 -13.55
N PRO A 50 -22.79 -5.66 -14.73
CA PRO A 50 -22.15 -6.51 -15.74
C PRO A 50 -20.92 -5.87 -16.38
N THR A 51 -20.69 -4.57 -16.18
CA THR A 51 -19.44 -3.91 -16.62
C THR A 51 -18.22 -4.42 -15.84
N ILE A 52 -18.41 -4.71 -14.55
CA ILE A 52 -17.35 -5.18 -13.66
C ILE A 52 -17.46 -6.67 -13.42
N ASN A 53 -18.62 -7.15 -12.92
CA ASN A 53 -18.86 -8.56 -12.62
C ASN A 53 -19.34 -9.27 -13.89
N THR A 54 -18.40 -9.86 -14.63
CA THR A 54 -18.67 -10.48 -15.93
C THR A 54 -18.84 -12.00 -15.79
N GLU A 55 -18.91 -12.71 -16.92
CA GLU A 55 -18.82 -14.17 -16.96
C GLU A 55 -17.37 -14.68 -16.81
N PHE A 56 -16.39 -13.78 -16.94
CA PHE A 56 -14.98 -14.06 -16.71
C PHE A 56 -14.65 -13.96 -15.21
N ASN A 57 -13.40 -14.24 -14.86
CA ASN A 57 -12.93 -14.10 -13.50
C ASN A 57 -12.50 -12.66 -13.23
N GLU A 58 -12.96 -12.09 -12.11
CA GLU A 58 -12.43 -10.84 -11.54
C GLU A 58 -11.88 -11.10 -10.14
N GLN A 59 -10.62 -10.72 -9.90
CA GLN A 59 -9.91 -11.08 -8.67
C GLN A 59 -9.06 -9.94 -8.12
N GLY A 60 -8.94 -9.91 -6.79
CA GLY A 60 -8.08 -8.98 -6.04
C GLY A 60 -8.34 -7.50 -6.35
N PRO A 61 -9.57 -6.98 -6.19
CA PRO A 61 -9.84 -5.58 -6.47
C PRO A 61 -9.14 -4.64 -5.47
N THR A 62 -8.68 -3.49 -5.97
CA THR A 62 -8.22 -2.36 -5.17
C THR A 62 -8.82 -1.05 -5.70
N LEU A 63 -9.29 -0.20 -4.79
CA LEU A 63 -9.84 1.12 -5.10
C LEU A 63 -8.79 2.19 -4.86
N SER A 64 -8.76 3.21 -5.72
CA SER A 64 -8.06 4.45 -5.43
C SER A 64 -8.68 5.16 -4.22
N ASN A 65 -7.92 6.05 -3.57
CA ASN A 65 -8.38 6.76 -2.37
C ASN A 65 -9.60 7.66 -2.63
N ASP A 66 -9.77 8.18 -3.84
CA ASP A 66 -10.94 8.96 -4.26
C ASP A 66 -12.13 8.06 -4.67
N GLU A 67 -11.93 6.74 -4.65
CA GLU A 67 -12.85 5.70 -5.08
C GLU A 67 -13.30 5.83 -6.54
N LEU A 68 -12.59 6.57 -7.39
CA LEU A 68 -12.97 6.79 -8.79
C LEU A 68 -12.30 5.84 -9.78
N SER A 69 -11.29 5.08 -9.33
CA SER A 69 -10.62 4.05 -10.10
C SER A 69 -10.61 2.71 -9.35
N LEU A 70 -11.06 1.66 -10.01
CA LEU A 70 -11.04 0.28 -9.52
C LEU A 70 -10.06 -0.53 -10.36
N TYR A 71 -8.99 -1.02 -9.75
CA TYR A 71 -8.01 -1.91 -10.38
C TYR A 71 -8.29 -3.33 -9.95
N PHE A 72 -8.20 -4.29 -10.87
CA PHE A 72 -8.47 -5.70 -10.57
C PHE A 72 -7.80 -6.60 -11.62
N GLY A 73 -7.51 -7.84 -11.24
CA GLY A 73 -7.06 -8.88 -12.18
C GLY A 73 -8.26 -9.51 -12.90
N SER A 74 -8.16 -9.75 -14.21
CA SER A 74 -9.20 -10.45 -14.97
C SER A 74 -8.66 -11.18 -16.20
N ASP A 75 -9.23 -12.33 -16.50
CA ASP A 75 -9.01 -13.15 -17.71
C ASP A 75 -10.03 -12.85 -18.83
N ARG A 76 -10.68 -11.67 -18.76
CA ARG A 76 -11.55 -11.17 -19.81
C ARG A 76 -10.82 -10.99 -21.14
N SER A 77 -11.59 -11.06 -22.23
CA SER A 77 -11.05 -10.86 -23.58
C SER A 77 -10.45 -9.46 -23.78
N GLY A 78 -9.45 -9.36 -24.66
CA GLY A 78 -8.72 -8.12 -24.95
C GLY A 78 -7.48 -7.90 -24.08
N GLY A 79 -7.14 -8.86 -23.21
CA GLY A 79 -5.86 -8.91 -22.51
C GLY A 79 -4.69 -9.41 -23.35
N ILE A 80 -3.51 -9.43 -22.73
CA ILE A 80 -2.22 -9.85 -23.25
C ILE A 80 -1.90 -11.29 -22.81
N GLY A 81 -2.17 -11.62 -21.54
CA GLY A 81 -1.86 -12.91 -20.93
C GLY A 81 -3.07 -13.70 -20.48
N GLY A 82 -2.89 -14.47 -19.40
CA GLY A 82 -3.99 -15.16 -18.71
C GLY A 82 -4.80 -14.15 -17.91
N PHE A 83 -4.41 -13.91 -16.66
CA PHE A 83 -4.91 -12.78 -15.90
C PHE A 83 -4.11 -11.51 -16.19
N ASP A 84 -4.81 -10.44 -16.52
CA ASP A 84 -4.22 -9.11 -16.67
C ASP A 84 -4.78 -8.14 -15.63
N ILE A 85 -4.04 -7.07 -15.34
CA ILE A 85 -4.55 -5.94 -14.55
C ILE A 85 -5.34 -5.00 -15.46
N TRP A 86 -6.58 -4.77 -15.07
CA TRP A 86 -7.52 -3.83 -15.69
C TRP A 86 -7.84 -2.70 -14.72
N VAL A 87 -8.22 -1.54 -15.28
CA VAL A 87 -8.74 -0.41 -14.51
C VAL A 87 -10.11 0.01 -15.04
N ALA A 88 -11.10 0.08 -14.16
CA ALA A 88 -12.39 0.72 -14.42
C ALA A 88 -12.42 2.10 -13.78
N LYS A 89 -13.06 3.07 -14.44
CA LYS A 89 -13.22 4.43 -13.91
C LYS A 89 -14.69 4.78 -13.75
N ARG A 90 -14.99 5.73 -12.88
CA ARG A 90 -16.32 6.35 -12.75
C ARG A 90 -16.18 7.83 -12.45
N ALA A 91 -17.16 8.62 -12.90
CA ALA A 91 -17.14 10.07 -12.72
C ALA A 91 -17.39 10.54 -11.28
N CYS A 92 -18.03 9.70 -10.45
CA CYS A 92 -18.37 9.99 -9.06
C CYS A 92 -18.64 8.68 -8.29
N THR A 93 -18.64 8.71 -6.95
CA THR A 93 -18.80 7.51 -6.12
C THR A 93 -20.16 6.80 -6.23
N GLY A 94 -21.18 7.48 -6.75
CA GLY A 94 -22.49 6.89 -7.09
C GLY A 94 -22.73 6.67 -8.59
N CYS A 95 -21.76 7.03 -9.43
CA CYS A 95 -21.88 6.94 -10.88
C CYS A 95 -21.59 5.49 -11.34
N PRO A 96 -22.19 5.04 -12.46
CA PRO A 96 -21.84 3.74 -13.05
C PRO A 96 -20.35 3.65 -13.39
N TRP A 97 -19.81 2.44 -13.29
CA TRP A 97 -18.47 2.14 -13.80
C TRP A 97 -18.48 2.18 -15.33
N GLU A 98 -17.42 2.76 -15.89
CA GLU A 98 -17.09 2.71 -17.31
C GLU A 98 -16.43 1.37 -17.67
N ALA A 99 -16.40 1.07 -18.97
CA ALA A 99 -15.78 -0.13 -19.49
C ALA A 99 -14.29 -0.20 -19.07
N PRO A 100 -13.83 -1.31 -18.47
CA PRO A 100 -12.46 -1.40 -17.97
C PRO A 100 -11.43 -1.40 -19.11
N THR A 101 -10.30 -0.73 -18.87
CA THR A 101 -9.18 -0.64 -19.81
C THR A 101 -8.01 -1.48 -19.29
N ASN A 102 -7.39 -2.26 -20.19
CA ASN A 102 -6.18 -3.03 -19.87
C ASN A 102 -4.98 -2.08 -19.66
N LEU A 103 -4.14 -2.32 -18.65
CA LEU A 103 -2.99 -1.46 -18.38
C LEU A 103 -1.81 -1.62 -19.35
N GLY A 104 -1.94 -2.49 -20.34
CA GLY A 104 -0.98 -2.65 -21.43
C GLY A 104 0.33 -3.33 -21.03
N PRO A 105 1.27 -3.48 -21.98
CA PRO A 105 2.43 -4.37 -21.84
C PRO A 105 3.52 -3.87 -20.89
N VAL A 106 3.38 -2.66 -20.35
CA VAL A 106 4.27 -2.14 -19.31
C VAL A 106 3.95 -2.82 -17.98
N VAL A 107 2.66 -3.00 -17.68
CA VAL A 107 2.19 -3.62 -16.44
C VAL A 107 1.86 -5.09 -16.65
N ASN A 108 1.24 -5.45 -17.77
CA ASN A 108 0.80 -6.80 -18.11
C ASN A 108 1.76 -7.50 -19.09
N SER A 109 1.67 -8.82 -19.19
CA SER A 109 2.54 -9.67 -20.01
C SER A 109 1.80 -10.90 -20.50
N ALA A 110 2.51 -11.86 -21.10
CA ALA A 110 1.95 -13.16 -21.48
C ALA A 110 1.69 -14.10 -20.28
N PHE A 111 2.00 -13.68 -19.06
CA PHE A 111 1.83 -14.44 -17.81
C PHE A 111 0.67 -13.85 -16.99
N ASP A 112 0.44 -14.36 -15.78
CA ASP A 112 -0.62 -13.87 -14.92
C ASP A 112 -0.15 -12.69 -14.06
N GLU A 113 -0.91 -11.60 -14.10
CA GLU A 113 -0.80 -10.45 -13.23
C GLU A 113 -2.10 -10.25 -12.43
N THR A 114 -2.01 -10.35 -11.09
CA THR A 114 -3.19 -10.27 -10.21
C THR A 114 -2.90 -9.50 -8.91
N GLY A 115 -3.95 -9.26 -8.12
CA GLY A 115 -3.85 -8.64 -6.80
C GLY A 115 -3.21 -7.25 -6.82
N PRO A 116 -3.66 -6.31 -7.67
CA PRO A 116 -3.18 -4.94 -7.63
C PRO A 116 -3.37 -4.32 -6.24
N GLY A 117 -2.40 -3.53 -5.80
CA GLY A 117 -2.43 -2.73 -4.59
C GLY A 117 -1.77 -1.39 -4.83
N LEU A 118 -2.44 -0.30 -4.45
CA LEU A 118 -1.93 1.06 -4.64
C LEU A 118 -1.15 1.54 -3.41
N SER A 119 -0.10 2.33 -3.63
CA SER A 119 0.47 3.15 -2.57
C SER A 119 -0.54 4.22 -2.12
N ILE A 120 -0.33 4.75 -0.91
CA ILE A 120 -1.21 5.75 -0.32
C ILE A 120 -1.32 7.03 -1.16
N ASP A 121 -0.29 7.37 -1.93
CA ASP A 121 -0.28 8.52 -2.82
C ASP A 121 -0.72 8.18 -4.25
N GLY A 122 -1.03 6.91 -4.53
CA GLY A 122 -1.47 6.43 -5.84
C GLY A 122 -0.39 6.37 -6.92
N HIS A 123 0.86 6.69 -6.61
CA HIS A 123 1.94 6.72 -7.61
C HIS A 123 2.61 5.36 -7.85
N LEU A 124 2.41 4.39 -6.96
CA LEU A 124 2.94 3.04 -7.11
C LEU A 124 1.80 2.02 -7.18
N LEU A 125 1.96 1.07 -8.08
CA LEU A 125 1.14 -0.13 -8.17
C LEU A 125 2.01 -1.34 -7.84
N PHE A 126 1.65 -2.05 -6.78
CA PHE A 126 2.20 -3.35 -6.43
C PHE A 126 1.25 -4.43 -6.95
N PHE A 127 1.79 -5.54 -7.44
CA PHE A 127 0.99 -6.65 -7.94
C PHE A 127 1.78 -7.94 -7.93
N ARG A 128 1.07 -9.06 -7.99
CA ARG A 128 1.63 -10.40 -8.17
C ARG A 128 1.83 -10.65 -9.66
N SER A 129 2.95 -11.27 -10.03
CA SER A 129 3.20 -11.75 -11.40
C SER A 129 3.76 -13.17 -11.41
N THR A 130 3.35 -14.00 -12.39
CA THR A 130 3.97 -15.32 -12.66
C THR A 130 5.07 -15.26 -13.73
N ARG A 131 5.55 -14.06 -14.09
CA ARG A 131 6.73 -13.91 -14.96
C ARG A 131 7.95 -14.65 -14.39
N PRO A 132 8.76 -15.30 -15.27
CA PRO A 132 10.00 -15.93 -14.85
C PRO A 132 10.96 -14.95 -14.16
N GLY A 133 11.71 -15.46 -13.17
CA GLY A 133 12.71 -14.70 -12.41
C GLY A 133 12.21 -14.15 -11.06
N GLY A 134 10.90 -14.24 -10.79
CA GLY A 134 10.32 -13.98 -9.47
C GLY A 134 10.53 -15.12 -8.47
N GLN A 135 10.08 -14.91 -7.24
CA GLN A 135 9.99 -15.94 -6.19
C GLN A 135 8.51 -16.15 -5.84
N GLY A 136 8.08 -17.41 -5.70
CA GLY A 136 6.67 -17.78 -5.52
C GLY A 136 5.97 -18.11 -6.84
N LEU A 137 4.76 -18.70 -6.76
CA LEU A 137 3.98 -19.09 -7.95
C LEU A 137 2.50 -18.69 -7.86
N GLY A 138 1.98 -18.30 -6.71
CA GLY A 138 0.74 -17.53 -6.67
C GLY A 138 -0.19 -17.63 -5.51
N ASP A 139 0.41 -17.74 -4.35
CA ASP A 139 -0.15 -18.03 -3.06
C ASP A 139 -0.24 -16.78 -2.18
#